data_AF-A0A1Y1Y910-F1
#
_entry.id   AF-A0A1Y1Y910-F1
#
_cell.length_a   1.000
_cell.length_b   1.000
_cell.length_c   1.000
_cell.angle_alpha   90.00
_cell.angle_beta   90.00
_cell.angle_gamma   90.00
#
_symmetry.space_group_name_H-M   'P 1'
#
loop_
_entity.id
_entity.type
_entity.pdbx_description
1 polymer ?
#
loop_
_entity_poly.entity_id
_entity_poly.type
_entity_poly.pdbx_seq_one_letter_code
_entity_poly.pdbx_strand_id
1 'polypeptide(L)'
;MSAQSTTKISIILYTVYGHIYELAKAIKKGLETNNGVVATIYQVPETLSDDILAKIHAPPKPDIPVITPDMLTEADGFFFGIPTRFGAMPAQFQQFWDATGALWAKGALRNKFAATFFSTGSQHGGQETTAMTFMTTVVHHGMIYIPNGFASPHLTDNSEIVGGGPWGAGTITNGDGSRMPSQKELEVAELQGQNYGEIVVRLTQPQVVERVVEKIVEKQIKEKVKFVEKKSFLKKIFS
;
A
#
# COMPACT_ATOMS: atom_id res chain seq x y z
N MET A 1 8.18 -27.79 -5.43
CA MET A 1 8.25 -26.35 -5.12
C MET A 1 7.09 -25.71 -5.87
N SER A 2 6.00 -25.38 -5.19
CA SER A 2 4.90 -24.62 -5.83
C SER A 2 5.48 -23.26 -6.25
N ALA A 3 5.14 -22.79 -7.45
CA ALA A 3 5.51 -21.46 -7.89
C ALA A 3 4.94 -20.46 -6.87
N GLN A 4 5.80 -19.73 -6.17
CA GLN A 4 5.37 -18.71 -5.22
C GLN A 4 4.54 -17.67 -5.97
N SER A 5 3.25 -17.54 -5.64
CA SER A 5 2.37 -16.58 -6.32
C SER A 5 2.85 -15.16 -6.01
N THR A 6 3.23 -14.43 -7.06
CA THR A 6 3.68 -13.04 -6.94
C THR A 6 2.50 -12.13 -6.62
N THR A 7 2.61 -11.37 -5.54
CA THR A 7 1.69 -10.28 -5.18
C THR A 7 2.17 -8.99 -5.84
N LYS A 8 1.37 -8.43 -6.75
CA LYS A 8 1.73 -7.21 -7.49
C LYS A 8 1.12 -5.99 -6.82
N ILE A 9 1.96 -5.04 -6.39
CA ILE A 9 1.52 -3.79 -5.78
C ILE A 9 1.89 -2.61 -6.70
N SER A 10 0.91 -1.78 -7.03
CA SER A 10 1.15 -0.54 -7.77
C SER A 10 1.16 0.66 -6.83
N ILE A 11 2.26 1.40 -6.79
CA ILE A 11 2.38 2.67 -6.06
C ILE A 11 2.09 3.78 -7.06
N ILE A 12 0.88 4.32 -7.04
CA ILE A 12 0.38 5.28 -8.03
C ILE A 12 0.40 6.65 -7.39
N LEU A 13 1.12 7.59 -8.02
CA LEU A 13 1.30 8.92 -7.45
C LEU A 13 1.05 10.05 -8.45
N TYR A 14 0.81 11.23 -7.89
CA TYR A 14 1.09 12.48 -8.56
C TYR A 14 2.15 13.24 -7.78
N THR A 15 3.09 13.90 -8.46
CA THR A 15 4.08 14.75 -7.81
C THR A 15 4.49 15.88 -8.74
N VAL A 16 4.70 17.06 -8.18
CA VAL A 16 5.32 18.19 -8.86
C VAL A 16 6.74 18.37 -8.33
N TYR A 17 6.88 18.57 -7.03
CA TYR A 17 8.15 18.92 -6.38
C TYR A 17 8.89 17.72 -5.75
N GLY A 18 8.59 16.49 -6.15
CA GLY A 18 9.34 15.29 -5.70
C GLY A 18 8.99 14.72 -4.32
N HIS A 19 8.38 15.47 -3.41
CA HIS A 19 8.05 15.01 -2.04
C HIS A 19 7.33 13.65 -1.97
N ILE A 20 6.26 13.49 -2.76
CA ILE A 20 5.50 12.24 -2.83
C ILE A 20 6.37 11.11 -3.40
N TYR A 21 7.25 11.41 -4.35
CA TYR A 21 8.14 10.40 -4.93
C TYR A 21 9.16 9.88 -3.91
N GLU A 22 9.69 10.74 -3.04
CA GLU A 22 10.56 10.32 -1.95
C GLU A 22 9.84 9.38 -0.96
N LEU A 23 8.62 9.71 -0.55
CA LEU A 23 7.79 8.79 0.27
C LEU A 23 7.47 7.48 -0.47
N ALA A 24 7.19 7.54 -1.77
CA ALA A 24 6.90 6.37 -2.59
C ALA A 24 8.08 5.38 -2.64
N LYS A 25 9.32 5.88 -2.70
CA LYS A 25 10.53 5.05 -2.63
C LYS A 25 10.65 4.36 -1.27
N ALA A 26 10.37 5.06 -0.16
CA ALA A 26 10.37 4.46 1.17
C ALA A 26 9.29 3.38 1.31
N ILE A 27 8.07 3.64 0.84
CA ILE A 27 6.98 2.65 0.79
C ILE A 27 7.38 1.43 -0.05
N LYS A 28 7.96 1.64 -1.24
CA LYS A 28 8.47 0.56 -2.09
C LYS A 28 9.49 -0.30 -1.36
N LYS A 29 10.46 0.34 -0.69
CA LYS A 29 11.46 -0.35 0.11
C LYS A 29 10.81 -1.23 1.18
N GLY A 30 9.82 -0.70 1.92
CA GLY A 30 9.05 -1.45 2.91
C GLY A 30 8.28 -2.63 2.32
N LEU A 31 7.55 -2.40 1.22
CA LEU A 31 6.82 -3.44 0.49
C LEU A 31 7.71 -4.61 0.08
N GLU A 32 8.88 -4.30 -0.49
CA GLU A 32 9.83 -5.30 -1.03
C GLU A 32 10.58 -6.09 0.07
N THR A 33 10.38 -5.77 1.35
CA THR A 33 10.80 -6.66 2.46
C THR A 33 9.94 -7.92 2.58
N ASN A 34 8.74 -7.92 1.97
CA ASN A 34 7.80 -9.03 2.02
C ASN A 34 8.06 -10.03 0.89
N ASN A 35 8.25 -11.30 1.25
CA ASN A 35 8.52 -12.35 0.28
C ASN A 35 7.39 -12.50 -0.75
N GLY A 36 7.75 -12.39 -2.03
CA GLY A 36 6.82 -12.54 -3.16
C GLY A 36 6.04 -11.28 -3.50
N VAL A 37 6.35 -10.12 -2.89
CA VAL A 37 5.81 -8.82 -3.31
C VAL A 37 6.69 -8.21 -4.40
N VAL A 38 6.05 -7.74 -5.47
CA VAL A 38 6.69 -6.89 -6.50
C VAL A 38 5.95 -5.57 -6.51
N ALA A 39 6.67 -4.48 -6.23
CA ALA A 39 6.12 -3.14 -6.18
C ALA A 39 6.62 -2.30 -7.36
N THR A 40 5.73 -1.65 -8.09
CA THR A 40 6.08 -0.74 -9.20
C THR A 40 5.52 0.65 -8.93
N ILE A 41 6.37 1.68 -9.08
CA ILE A 41 5.96 3.08 -8.94
C ILE A 41 5.50 3.58 -10.30
N TYR A 42 4.30 4.16 -10.34
CA TYR A 42 3.72 4.80 -11.52
C TYR A 42 3.31 6.24 -11.21
N GLN A 43 3.33 7.09 -12.22
CA GLN A 43 2.74 8.43 -12.16
C GLN A 43 1.42 8.50 -12.92
N VAL A 44 0.46 9.26 -12.42
CA VAL A 44 -0.72 9.65 -13.23
C VAL A 44 -0.30 10.68 -14.30
N PRO A 45 -1.05 10.78 -15.42
CA PRO A 45 -0.76 11.77 -16.47
C PRO A 45 -0.72 13.21 -15.95
N GLU A 46 0.16 14.03 -16.54
CA GLU A 46 0.14 15.48 -16.32
C GLU A 46 -1.04 16.12 -17.07
N THR A 47 -1.59 17.19 -16.49
CA THR A 47 -2.69 17.95 -17.10
C THR A 47 -2.37 19.44 -17.25
N LEU A 48 -1.38 19.94 -16.51
CA LEU A 48 -0.89 21.31 -16.70
C LEU A 48 -0.05 21.38 -17.97
N SER A 49 -0.23 22.45 -18.74
CA SER A 49 0.63 22.76 -19.88
C SER A 49 2.06 23.07 -19.42
N ASP A 50 3.03 22.83 -20.29
CA ASP A 50 4.45 23.15 -20.05
C ASP A 50 4.66 24.61 -19.63
N ASP A 51 3.92 25.56 -20.19
CA ASP A 51 3.97 26.98 -19.81
C ASP A 51 3.60 27.22 -18.33
N ILE A 52 2.63 26.47 -17.80
CA ILE A 52 2.21 26.58 -16.40
C ILE A 52 3.26 25.93 -15.51
N LEU A 53 3.75 24.75 -15.90
CA LEU A 53 4.82 24.05 -15.18
C LEU A 53 6.09 24.91 -15.07
N ALA A 54 6.47 25.60 -16.15
CA ALA A 54 7.58 26.54 -16.16
C ALA A 54 7.35 27.71 -15.18
N LYS A 55 6.15 28.30 -15.17
CA LYS A 55 5.78 29.42 -14.29
C LYS A 55 5.78 29.06 -12.80
N ILE A 56 5.47 27.81 -12.46
CA ILE A 56 5.51 27.33 -11.07
C ILE A 56 6.86 26.73 -10.69
N HIS A 57 7.87 26.87 -11.55
CA HIS A 57 9.21 26.30 -11.39
C HIS A 57 9.17 24.80 -11.07
N ALA A 58 8.30 24.05 -11.77
CA ALA A 58 8.23 22.61 -11.60
C ALA A 58 9.57 21.98 -12.01
N PRO A 59 10.18 21.12 -11.16
CA PRO A 59 11.37 20.39 -11.53
C PRO A 59 11.04 19.34 -12.61
N PRO A 60 12.05 18.77 -13.28
CA PRO A 60 11.86 17.64 -14.17
C PRO A 60 11.13 16.50 -13.46
N LYS A 61 10.22 15.84 -14.18
CA LYS A 61 9.50 14.68 -13.64
C LYS A 61 10.45 13.51 -13.40
N PRO A 62 10.20 12.68 -12.36
CA PRO A 62 10.90 11.41 -12.20
C PRO A 62 10.69 10.53 -13.44
N ASP A 63 11.72 9.77 -13.81
CA ASP A 63 11.65 8.77 -14.88
C ASP A 63 10.95 7.50 -14.38
N ILE A 64 9.62 7.57 -14.31
CA ILE A 64 8.73 6.48 -13.91
C ILE A 64 7.59 6.33 -14.91
N PRO A 65 7.10 5.10 -15.15
CA PRO A 65 6.03 4.86 -16.13
C PRO A 65 4.74 5.59 -15.78
N VAL A 66 4.03 6.06 -16.81
CA VAL A 66 2.69 6.64 -16.67
C VAL A 66 1.67 5.51 -16.60
N ILE A 67 0.79 5.53 -15.59
CA ILE A 67 -0.28 4.53 -15.47
C ILE A 67 -1.49 4.90 -16.34
N THR A 68 -2.13 3.89 -16.92
CA THR A 68 -3.44 3.99 -17.56
C THR A 68 -4.50 3.26 -16.72
N PRO A 69 -5.80 3.62 -16.83
CA PRO A 69 -6.86 2.97 -16.06
C PRO A 69 -6.85 1.44 -16.18
N ASP A 70 -6.66 0.88 -17.37
CA ASP A 70 -6.72 -0.57 -17.59
C ASP A 70 -5.65 -1.34 -16.81
N MET A 71 -4.48 -0.73 -16.59
CA MET A 71 -3.37 -1.32 -15.82
C MET A 71 -3.74 -1.52 -14.34
N LEU A 72 -4.74 -0.82 -13.81
CA LEU A 72 -5.23 -1.05 -12.44
C LEU A 72 -5.70 -2.50 -12.25
N THR A 73 -6.18 -3.16 -13.31
CA THR A 73 -6.66 -4.53 -13.20
C THR A 73 -5.55 -5.55 -12.93
N GLU A 74 -4.30 -5.21 -13.23
CA GLU A 74 -3.13 -6.09 -13.13
C GLU A 74 -2.55 -6.22 -11.72
N ALA A 75 -2.84 -5.27 -10.82
CA ALA A 75 -2.31 -5.24 -9.47
C ALA A 75 -3.27 -5.89 -8.47
N ASP A 76 -2.74 -6.52 -7.43
CA ASP A 76 -3.52 -7.05 -6.31
C ASP A 76 -3.85 -5.95 -5.29
N GLY A 77 -3.00 -4.93 -5.22
CA GLY A 77 -3.22 -3.79 -4.35
C GLY A 77 -2.46 -2.53 -4.76
N PHE A 78 -2.80 -1.45 -4.08
CA PHE A 78 -2.39 -0.10 -4.44
C PHE A 78 -1.93 0.71 -3.23
N PHE A 79 -0.92 1.54 -3.46
CA PHE A 79 -0.66 2.72 -2.65
C PHE A 79 -0.93 3.97 -3.49
N PHE A 80 -1.68 4.93 -2.94
CA PHE A 80 -2.01 6.18 -3.62
C PHE A 80 -1.30 7.36 -2.97
N GLY A 81 -0.35 7.94 -3.70
CA GLY A 81 0.48 9.08 -3.28
C GLY A 81 -0.13 10.39 -3.74
N ILE A 82 -0.72 11.13 -2.79
CA ILE A 82 -1.59 12.27 -3.11
C ILE A 82 -1.02 13.56 -2.49
N PRO A 83 -0.47 14.49 -3.30
CA PRO A 83 -0.11 15.81 -2.79
C PRO A 83 -1.39 16.62 -2.64
N THR A 84 -1.65 17.11 -1.43
CA THR A 84 -2.94 17.75 -1.11
C THR A 84 -3.21 18.96 -1.99
N ARG A 85 -4.48 19.15 -2.35
CA ARG A 85 -5.04 20.42 -2.81
C ARG A 85 -6.25 20.71 -1.94
N PHE A 86 -6.07 21.61 -0.97
CA PHE A 86 -7.12 22.05 -0.04
C PHE A 86 -7.81 20.90 0.72
N GLY A 87 -7.07 19.86 1.09
CA GLY A 87 -7.63 18.69 1.78
C GLY A 87 -8.28 17.66 0.86
N ALA A 88 -8.06 17.74 -0.45
CA ALA A 88 -8.51 16.77 -1.44
C ALA A 88 -7.38 16.38 -2.40
N MET A 89 -7.65 15.43 -3.28
CA MET A 89 -6.74 15.05 -4.37
C MET A 89 -6.59 16.16 -5.41
N PRO A 90 -5.46 16.26 -6.12
CA PRO A 90 -5.26 17.22 -7.20
C PRO A 90 -6.05 16.82 -8.46
N ALA A 91 -6.29 17.80 -9.35
CA ALA A 91 -7.08 17.60 -10.58
C ALA A 91 -6.52 16.49 -11.49
N GLN A 92 -5.20 16.34 -11.56
CA GLN A 92 -4.51 15.26 -12.28
C GLN A 92 -4.96 13.88 -11.81
N PHE A 93 -5.04 13.72 -10.48
CA PHE A 93 -5.47 12.47 -9.86
C PHE A 93 -6.97 12.27 -10.04
N GLN A 94 -7.77 13.33 -9.89
CA GLN A 94 -9.21 13.28 -10.15
C GLN A 94 -9.52 12.84 -11.58
N GLN A 95 -8.87 13.44 -12.59
CA GLN A 95 -9.09 13.09 -14.00
C GLN A 95 -8.72 11.62 -14.29
N PHE A 96 -7.66 11.10 -13.67
CA PHE A 96 -7.33 9.69 -13.77
C PHE A 96 -8.46 8.79 -13.25
N TRP A 97 -9.07 9.14 -12.11
CA TRP A 97 -10.20 8.39 -11.56
C TRP A 97 -11.50 8.58 -12.33
N ASP A 98 -11.75 9.75 -12.90
CA ASP A 98 -12.91 10.00 -13.76
C ASP A 98 -12.89 9.07 -15.00
N ALA A 99 -11.70 8.69 -15.47
CA ALA A 99 -11.53 7.74 -16.57
C ALA A 99 -11.79 6.26 -16.19
N THR A 100 -12.08 5.96 -14.92
CA THR A 100 -12.29 4.57 -14.43
C THR A 100 -13.75 4.10 -14.45
N GLY A 101 -14.67 4.88 -15.04
CA GLY A 101 -16.12 4.55 -15.03
C GLY A 101 -16.45 3.15 -15.57
N ALA A 102 -15.74 2.69 -16.60
CA ALA A 102 -15.94 1.33 -17.15
C ALA A 102 -15.45 0.23 -16.21
N LEU A 103 -14.37 0.47 -15.45
CA LEU A 103 -13.85 -0.46 -14.44
C LEU A 103 -14.83 -0.56 -13.26
N TRP A 104 -15.35 0.58 -12.82
CA TRP A 104 -16.39 0.67 -11.79
C TRP A 104 -17.63 -0.14 -12.19
N ALA A 105 -18.15 0.08 -13.39
CA ALA A 105 -19.36 -0.61 -13.86
C ALA A 105 -19.20 -2.14 -13.92
N LYS A 106 -17.97 -2.62 -14.16
CA LYS A 106 -17.63 -4.06 -14.18
C LYS A 106 -17.25 -4.62 -12.81
N GLY A 107 -17.09 -3.77 -11.79
CA GLY A 107 -16.54 -4.16 -10.49
C GLY A 107 -15.10 -4.66 -10.57
N ALA A 108 -14.32 -4.19 -11.55
CA ALA A 108 -12.99 -4.74 -11.88
C ALA A 108 -11.93 -4.52 -10.78
N LEU A 109 -12.15 -3.53 -9.90
CA LEU A 109 -11.28 -3.23 -8.76
C LEU A 109 -11.81 -3.78 -7.43
N ARG A 110 -12.95 -4.47 -7.45
CA ARG A 110 -13.57 -5.01 -6.24
C ARG A 110 -12.62 -5.99 -5.56
N ASN A 111 -12.53 -5.90 -4.23
CA ASN A 111 -11.65 -6.71 -3.37
C ASN A 111 -10.14 -6.51 -3.58
N LYS A 112 -9.70 -5.57 -4.42
CA LYS A 112 -8.30 -5.14 -4.44
C LYS A 112 -8.00 -4.27 -3.22
N PHE A 113 -6.74 -4.26 -2.79
CA PHE A 113 -6.33 -3.55 -1.58
C PHE A 113 -5.88 -2.12 -1.90
N ALA A 114 -6.13 -1.18 -0.98
CA ALA A 114 -5.76 0.21 -1.14
C ALA A 114 -5.19 0.79 0.16
N ALA A 115 -4.14 1.59 0.04
CA ALA A 115 -3.61 2.44 1.09
C ALA A 115 -3.27 3.83 0.52
N THR A 116 -3.18 4.84 1.38
CA THR A 116 -2.81 6.20 0.98
C THR A 116 -1.59 6.71 1.71
N PHE A 117 -0.90 7.66 1.09
CA PHE A 117 0.12 8.51 1.67
C PHE A 117 0.07 9.88 1.00
N PHE A 118 0.53 10.93 1.67
CA PHE A 118 0.22 12.30 1.24
C PHE A 118 1.31 13.32 1.60
N SER A 119 1.23 14.49 0.99
CA SER A 119 2.10 15.63 1.32
C SER A 119 1.29 16.90 1.46
N THR A 120 1.60 17.72 2.47
CA THR A 120 0.92 19.00 2.73
C THR A 120 1.90 20.15 2.88
N GLY A 121 1.45 21.39 2.64
CA GLY A 121 2.28 22.58 2.91
C GLY A 121 2.39 22.93 4.39
N SER A 122 1.40 22.52 5.19
CA SER A 122 1.31 22.83 6.63
C SER A 122 0.88 21.61 7.44
N GLN A 123 1.08 21.67 8.76
CA GLN A 123 0.85 20.55 9.69
C GLN A 123 -0.58 20.00 9.65
N HIS A 124 -1.58 20.87 9.47
CA HIS A 124 -3.00 20.48 9.51
C HIS A 124 -3.76 20.82 8.22
N GLY A 125 -3.05 21.25 7.17
CA GLY A 125 -3.62 21.67 5.88
C GLY A 125 -4.04 20.51 4.99
N GLY A 126 -4.62 19.45 5.57
CA GLY A 126 -5.16 18.31 4.85
C GLY A 126 -4.39 17.00 4.96
N GLN A 127 -3.55 16.83 5.99
CA GLN A 127 -2.87 15.56 6.24
C GLN A 127 -3.89 14.43 6.36
N GLU A 128 -4.99 14.67 7.07
CA GLU A 128 -6.03 13.64 7.24
C GLU A 128 -7.11 13.73 6.17
N THR A 129 -7.58 14.94 5.85
CA THR A 129 -8.76 15.11 4.98
C THR A 129 -8.51 14.68 3.54
N THR A 130 -7.26 14.74 3.06
CA THR A 130 -6.90 14.24 1.71
C THR A 130 -7.20 12.74 1.61
N ALA A 131 -6.88 11.96 2.64
CA ALA A 131 -7.21 10.54 2.68
C ALA A 131 -8.72 10.31 2.89
N MET A 132 -9.34 11.07 3.81
CA MET A 132 -10.78 10.94 4.09
C MET A 132 -11.65 11.21 2.85
N THR A 133 -11.33 12.24 2.08
CA THR A 133 -12.08 12.59 0.86
C THR A 133 -11.82 11.57 -0.25
N PHE A 134 -10.58 11.09 -0.39
CA PHE A 134 -10.23 10.03 -1.33
C PHE A 134 -10.90 8.68 -1.01
N MET A 135 -11.31 8.44 0.24
CA MET A 135 -12.03 7.23 0.65
C MET A 135 -13.27 6.98 -0.20
N THR A 136 -13.95 8.04 -0.64
CA THR A 136 -15.13 7.93 -1.52
C THR A 136 -14.81 7.15 -2.80
N THR A 137 -13.68 7.43 -3.45
CA THR A 137 -13.18 6.68 -4.62
C THR A 137 -12.92 5.22 -4.27
N VAL A 138 -12.28 4.95 -3.13
CA VAL A 138 -11.92 3.60 -2.69
C VAL A 138 -13.17 2.73 -2.49
N VAL A 139 -14.15 3.25 -1.75
CA VAL A 139 -15.36 2.49 -1.40
C VAL A 139 -16.30 2.31 -2.60
N HIS A 140 -16.40 3.30 -3.51
CA HIS A 140 -17.21 3.17 -4.72
C HIS A 140 -16.69 2.10 -5.69
N HIS A 141 -15.38 1.89 -5.75
CA HIS A 141 -14.75 0.81 -6.51
C HIS A 141 -14.76 -0.55 -5.78
N GLY A 142 -15.26 -0.60 -4.54
CA GLY A 142 -15.31 -1.82 -3.74
C GLY A 142 -13.93 -2.34 -3.31
N MET A 143 -12.94 -1.45 -3.22
CA MET A 143 -11.60 -1.79 -2.73
C MET A 143 -11.57 -1.89 -1.19
N ILE A 144 -10.61 -2.66 -0.67
CA ILE A 144 -10.39 -2.85 0.77
C ILE A 144 -9.31 -1.88 1.22
N TYR A 145 -9.69 -0.93 2.08
CA TYR A 145 -8.73 0.03 2.63
C TYR A 145 -7.94 -0.56 3.80
N ILE A 146 -6.61 -0.45 3.72
CA ILE A 146 -5.69 -0.82 4.80
C ILE A 146 -5.06 0.48 5.34
N PRO A 147 -5.44 0.93 6.55
CA PRO A 147 -4.88 2.14 7.14
C PRO A 147 -3.43 1.91 7.61
N ASN A 148 -2.70 3.01 7.79
CA ASN A 148 -1.40 2.99 8.46
C ASN A 148 -1.53 2.65 9.96
N GLY A 149 -2.58 3.17 10.60
CA GLY A 149 -2.73 3.11 12.05
C GLY A 149 -1.58 3.84 12.78
N PHE A 150 -1.33 3.47 14.03
CA PHE A 150 -0.21 3.98 14.84
C PHE A 150 0.92 2.95 14.92
N ALA A 151 1.33 2.40 13.76
CA ALA A 151 2.35 1.36 13.72
C ALA A 151 3.75 1.87 14.09
N SER A 152 4.05 3.14 13.77
CA SER A 152 5.34 3.76 14.07
C SER A 152 5.28 4.61 15.34
N PRO A 153 6.27 4.50 16.25
CA PRO A 153 6.36 5.37 17.43
C PRO A 153 6.55 6.85 17.06
N HIS A 154 7.05 7.16 15.86
CA HIS A 154 7.25 8.53 15.39
C HIS A 154 5.94 9.33 15.27
N LEU A 155 4.79 8.66 15.10
CA LEU A 155 3.48 9.34 15.02
C LEU A 155 2.99 9.90 16.36
N THR A 156 3.66 9.54 17.47
CA THR A 156 3.41 10.11 18.81
C THR A 156 4.56 10.98 19.29
N ASP A 157 5.59 11.17 18.47
CA ASP A 157 6.74 11.98 18.78
C ASP A 157 6.43 13.46 18.55
N ASN A 158 6.55 14.26 19.61
CA ASN A 158 6.33 15.71 19.58
C ASN A 158 7.64 16.52 19.68
N SER A 159 8.81 15.87 19.55
CA SER A 159 10.11 16.54 19.57
C SER A 159 10.43 17.32 18.29
N GLU A 160 9.79 16.96 17.18
CA GLU A 160 9.85 17.67 15.91
C GLU A 160 8.53 17.56 15.16
N ILE A 161 8.36 18.38 14.13
CA ILE A 161 7.21 18.28 13.22
C ILE A 161 7.36 17.03 12.37
N VAL A 162 6.43 16.09 12.51
CA VAL A 162 6.34 14.84 11.75
C VAL A 162 4.99 14.79 11.03
N GLY A 163 5.03 14.54 9.72
CA GLY A 163 3.84 14.31 8.92
C GLY A 163 3.28 12.89 9.01
N GLY A 164 2.04 12.73 8.54
CA GLY A 164 1.35 11.44 8.56
C GLY A 164 0.44 11.25 9.77
N GLY A 165 -0.21 10.09 9.82
CA GLY A 165 -1.16 9.73 10.87
C GLY A 165 -1.78 8.36 10.62
N PRO A 166 -2.91 8.03 11.28
CA PRO A 166 -3.54 6.72 11.14
C PRO A 166 -4.06 6.44 9.73
N TRP A 167 -4.35 7.49 8.95
CA TRP A 167 -4.79 7.36 7.56
C TRP A 167 -3.65 6.98 6.61
N GLY A 168 -2.41 7.35 6.89
CA GLY A 168 -1.30 7.17 5.96
C GLY A 168 -0.02 7.84 6.46
N ALA A 169 1.12 7.39 5.95
CA ALA A 169 2.35 8.16 6.03
C ALA A 169 2.18 9.50 5.31
N GLY A 170 2.87 10.51 5.79
CA GLY A 170 2.83 11.81 5.13
C GLY A 170 4.03 12.66 5.42
N THR A 171 4.15 13.75 4.67
CA THR A 171 5.25 14.72 4.81
C THR A 171 4.73 16.15 4.78
N ILE A 172 5.38 17.02 5.54
CA ILE A 172 5.08 18.46 5.57
C ILE A 172 6.17 19.19 4.77
N THR A 173 5.75 19.96 3.79
CA THR A 173 6.65 20.50 2.74
C THR A 173 7.05 21.95 2.96
N ASN A 174 6.62 22.57 4.07
CA ASN A 174 6.58 24.03 4.26
C ASN A 174 5.65 24.73 3.26
N GLY A 175 5.29 25.99 3.54
CA GLY A 175 4.45 26.80 2.65
C GLY A 175 5.12 27.12 1.30
N ASP A 176 6.45 27.06 1.25
CA ASP A 176 7.27 27.31 0.06
C ASP A 176 7.73 26.02 -0.64
N GLY A 177 7.40 24.85 -0.11
CA GLY A 177 7.82 23.56 -0.68
C GLY A 177 9.30 23.21 -0.44
N SER A 178 10.01 23.92 0.44
CA SER A 178 11.45 23.73 0.68
C SER A 178 11.79 22.51 1.54
N ARG A 179 10.86 22.01 2.37
CA ARG A 179 11.12 20.91 3.30
C ARG A 179 10.86 19.56 2.63
N MET A 180 11.94 18.82 2.39
CA MET A 180 11.86 17.41 1.99
C MET A 180 11.44 16.51 3.17
N PRO A 181 10.95 15.28 2.90
CA PRO A 181 10.58 14.35 3.96
C PRO A 181 11.71 14.14 4.97
N SER A 182 11.36 14.23 6.26
CA SER A 182 12.32 13.94 7.33
C SER A 182 12.59 12.44 7.42
N GLN A 183 13.67 12.07 8.12
CA GLN A 183 14.00 10.67 8.35
C GLN A 183 12.85 9.92 9.06
N LYS A 184 12.22 10.53 10.05
CA LYS A 184 11.06 9.95 10.75
C LYS A 184 9.86 9.73 9.81
N GLU A 185 9.60 10.66 8.91
CA GLU A 185 8.52 10.53 7.91
C GLU A 185 8.80 9.40 6.91
N LEU A 186 10.06 9.25 6.48
CA LEU A 186 10.50 8.14 5.62
C LEU A 186 10.40 6.78 6.33
N GLU A 187 10.75 6.71 7.61
CA GLU A 187 10.64 5.49 8.43
C GLU A 187 9.18 5.08 8.66
N VAL A 188 8.28 6.05 8.87
CA VAL A 188 6.82 5.80 8.91
C VAL A 188 6.35 5.21 7.57
N ALA A 189 6.78 5.79 6.45
CA ALA A 189 6.40 5.34 5.11
C ALA A 189 6.92 3.93 4.78
N GLU A 190 8.17 3.63 5.15
CA GLU A 190 8.76 2.29 5.02
C GLU A 190 7.99 1.26 5.85
N LEU A 191 7.70 1.55 7.13
CA LEU A 191 6.94 0.65 7.99
C LEU A 191 5.50 0.45 7.50
N GLN A 192 4.84 1.49 6.98
CA GLN A 192 3.52 1.36 6.36
C GLN A 192 3.57 0.40 5.17
N GLY A 193 4.57 0.54 4.31
CA GLY A 193 4.79 -0.35 3.16
C GLY A 193 4.99 -1.80 3.59
N GLN A 194 5.81 -2.03 4.61
CA GLN A 194 6.04 -3.37 5.17
C GLN A 194 4.75 -4.01 5.68
N ASN A 195 4.03 -3.32 6.57
CA ASN A 195 2.82 -3.85 7.21
C ASN A 195 1.70 -4.10 6.20
N TYR A 196 1.53 -3.19 5.24
CA TYR A 196 0.58 -3.38 4.15
C TYR A 196 0.93 -4.62 3.32
N GLY A 197 2.20 -4.78 2.94
CA GLY A 197 2.66 -5.92 2.15
C GLY A 197 2.39 -7.25 2.86
N GLU A 198 2.64 -7.32 4.17
CA GLU A 198 2.36 -8.51 4.98
C GLU A 198 0.87 -8.88 4.94
N ILE A 199 -0.01 -7.90 5.13
CA ILE A 199 -1.46 -8.10 5.10
C ILE A 199 -1.92 -8.59 3.73
N VAL A 200 -1.48 -7.94 2.64
CA VAL A 200 -1.89 -8.33 1.29
C VAL A 200 -1.40 -9.74 0.97
N VAL A 201 -0.12 -10.04 1.22
CA VAL A 201 0.45 -11.39 1.05
C VAL A 201 -0.38 -12.44 1.78
N ARG A 202 -0.78 -12.17 3.02
CA ARG A 202 -1.59 -13.09 3.82
C ARG A 202 -2.98 -13.33 3.22
N LEU A 203 -3.55 -12.34 2.54
CA LEU A 203 -4.90 -12.41 1.97
C LEU A 203 -4.93 -12.90 0.52
N THR A 204 -3.83 -12.73 -0.24
CA THR A 204 -3.75 -13.13 -1.64
C THR A 204 -3.05 -14.48 -1.84
N GLN A 205 -2.09 -14.84 -0.99
CA GLN A 205 -1.37 -16.11 -1.13
C GLN A 205 -2.17 -17.25 -0.48
N PRO A 206 -2.17 -18.46 -1.09
CA PRO A 206 -2.93 -19.63 -0.61
C PRO A 206 -2.33 -20.24 0.68
N GLN A 207 -2.17 -19.46 1.74
CA GLN A 207 -1.58 -19.93 3.00
C GLN A 207 -2.61 -20.62 3.91
N VAL A 208 -3.90 -20.34 3.72
CA VAL A 208 -4.95 -20.84 4.63
C VAL A 208 -5.27 -22.31 4.36
N VAL A 209 -5.31 -22.74 3.10
CA VAL A 209 -5.61 -24.14 2.78
C VAL A 209 -4.42 -25.04 3.09
N GLU A 210 -3.20 -24.66 2.67
CA GLU A 210 -2.00 -25.48 2.94
C GLU A 210 -1.72 -25.64 4.42
N ARG A 211 -1.75 -24.57 5.23
CA ARG A 211 -1.51 -24.69 6.69
C ARG A 211 -2.60 -25.49 7.41
N VAL A 212 -3.85 -25.39 6.96
CA VAL A 212 -4.95 -26.19 7.53
C VAL A 212 -4.78 -27.65 7.13
N VAL A 213 -4.45 -27.94 5.88
CA VAL A 213 -4.16 -29.29 5.38
C VAL A 213 -2.94 -29.88 6.11
N GLU A 214 -1.84 -29.16 6.24
CA GLU A 214 -0.66 -29.57 7.00
C GLU A 214 -1.01 -29.89 8.46
N LYS A 215 -1.74 -29.01 9.14
CA LYS A 215 -2.19 -29.27 10.52
C LYS A 215 -3.11 -30.49 10.63
N ILE A 216 -4.00 -30.70 9.66
CA ILE A 216 -4.88 -31.88 9.61
C ILE A 216 -4.04 -33.15 9.38
N VAL A 217 -3.09 -33.11 8.45
CA VAL A 217 -2.20 -34.23 8.12
C VAL A 217 -1.31 -34.58 9.31
N GLU A 218 -0.67 -33.61 9.96
CA GLU A 218 0.13 -33.83 11.17
C GLU A 218 -0.70 -34.46 12.30
N LYS A 219 -1.94 -34.00 12.50
CA LYS A 219 -2.84 -34.56 13.50
C LYS A 219 -3.17 -36.03 13.18
N GLN A 220 -3.52 -36.33 11.93
CA GLN A 220 -3.83 -37.70 11.49
C GLN A 220 -2.62 -38.64 11.62
N ILE A 221 -1.40 -38.16 11.31
CA ILE A 221 -0.17 -38.94 11.48
C ILE A 221 0.06 -39.25 12.96
N LYS A 222 -0.04 -38.25 13.85
CA LYS A 222 0.13 -38.45 15.31
C LYS A 222 -0.88 -39.45 15.89
N GLU A 223 -2.13 -39.40 15.43
CA GLU A 223 -3.16 -40.36 15.85
C GLU A 223 -2.87 -41.79 15.36
N LYS A 224 -2.43 -41.95 14.11
CA LYS A 224 -2.01 -43.26 13.57
C LYS A 224 -0.81 -43.84 14.30
N VAL A 225 0.20 -43.03 14.60
CA VAL A 225 1.40 -43.47 15.35
C VAL A 225 1.00 -44.00 16.74
N LYS A 226 0.18 -43.23 17.49
CA LYS A 226 -0.34 -43.67 18.80
C LYS A 226 -1.12 -44.99 18.71
N PHE A 227 -1.91 -45.18 17.66
CA PHE A 227 -2.67 -46.41 17.46
C PHE A 227 -1.75 -47.62 17.23
N VAL A 228 -0.70 -47.46 16.41
CA VAL A 228 0.28 -48.52 16.13
C VAL A 228 1.08 -48.88 17.39
N GLU A 229 1.53 -47.88 18.16
CA GLU A 229 2.23 -48.09 19.44
C GLU A 229 1.35 -48.87 20.44
N LYS A 230 0.09 -48.47 20.60
CA LYS A 230 -0.87 -49.16 21.47
C LYS A 230 -1.11 -50.60 21.04
N LYS A 231 -1.22 -50.85 19.72
CA LYS A 231 -1.40 -52.19 19.16
C LYS A 231 -0.16 -53.07 19.39
N SER A 232 1.04 -52.51 19.25
CA SER A 232 2.31 -53.18 19.54
C SER A 232 2.44 -53.55 21.02
N PHE A 233 2.07 -52.62 21.92
CA PHE A 233 2.07 -52.84 23.36
C PHE A 233 1.10 -53.96 23.78
N LEU A 234 -0.13 -53.95 23.28
CA LEU A 234 -1.11 -55.00 23.56
C LEU A 234 -0.62 -56.37 23.06
N LYS A 235 0.01 -56.42 21.89
CA LYS A 235 0.54 -57.67 21.33
C LYS A 235 1.64 -58.29 22.20
N LYS A 236 2.43 -57.48 22.92
CA LYS A 236 3.43 -57.94 23.90
C LYS A 236 2.84 -58.44 25.22
N ILE A 237 1.65 -57.97 25.60
CA ILE A 237 0.98 -58.40 26.84
C ILE A 237 0.32 -59.78 26.66
N PHE A 238 -0.18 -60.06 25.46
CA PHE A 238 -0.92 -61.28 25.14
C PHE A 238 -0.09 -62.34 24.40
N SER A 239 1.24 -62.21 24.38
CA SER A 239 2.19 -63.19 23.86
C SER A 239 3.04 -63.75 24.99
#